data_AF-A0A078J1Y3-F1
#
_entry.id   AF-A0A078J1Y3-F1
#
_cell.length_a   1.000
_cell.length_b   1.000
_cell.length_c   1.000
_cell.angle_alpha   90.00
_cell.angle_beta   90.00
_cell.angle_gamma   90.00
#
_symmetry.space_group_name_H-M   'P 1'
#
loop_
_entity.id
_entity.type
_entity.pdbx_description
1 polymer ?
#
loop_
_entity_poly.entity_id
_entity_poly.type
_entity_poly.pdbx_seq_one_letter_code
_entity_poly.pdbx_strand_id
1 'polypeptide(L)'
;MERSHGLLLMIIKTLAIIHIVQAQSQQGFITLDCGLPTNDPSPYKEESTGLQFYSDATFIKSGKIGSIQPNLASSYIKPYTTLRYFPNGTRNCYSLRVEKGIEII
;
A
#
# COMPACT_ATOMS: atom_id res chain seq x y z
N MET A 1 -23.12 -39.73 -17.44
CA MET A 1 -22.50 -38.62 -18.19
C MET A 1 -22.69 -37.27 -17.49
N GLU A 2 -23.87 -36.97 -16.94
CA GLU A 2 -24.20 -35.68 -16.28
C GLU A 2 -23.42 -35.40 -14.98
N ARG A 3 -23.14 -36.44 -14.19
CA ARG A 3 -22.46 -36.33 -12.89
C ARG A 3 -21.00 -35.85 -13.00
N SER A 4 -20.32 -36.19 -14.11
CA SER A 4 -18.95 -35.77 -14.40
C SER A 4 -18.89 -34.33 -14.90
N HIS A 5 -19.85 -33.90 -15.72
CA HIS A 5 -20.00 -32.49 -16.12
C HIS A 5 -20.29 -31.58 -14.93
N GLY A 6 -21.15 -32.01 -14.00
CA GLY A 6 -21.41 -31.26 -12.77
C GLY A 6 -20.14 -31.04 -11.92
N LEU A 7 -19.30 -32.07 -11.78
CA LEU A 7 -18.02 -31.97 -11.05
C LEU A 7 -17.03 -31.04 -11.76
N LEU A 8 -16.93 -31.14 -13.08
CA LEU A 8 -16.04 -30.29 -13.89
C LEU A 8 -16.43 -28.81 -13.79
N LEU A 9 -17.73 -28.49 -13.87
CA LEU A 9 -18.24 -27.13 -13.71
C LEU A 9 -17.95 -26.54 -12.33
N MET A 10 -17.98 -27.37 -11.28
CA MET A 10 -17.62 -26.94 -9.92
C MET A 10 -16.13 -26.61 -9.80
N ILE A 11 -15.25 -27.42 -10.39
CA ILE A 11 -13.80 -27.18 -10.40
C ILE A 11 -13.46 -25.91 -11.19
N ILE A 12 -14.10 -25.69 -12.34
CA ILE A 12 -13.88 -24.48 -13.14
C ILE A 12 -14.32 -23.23 -12.35
N LYS A 13 -15.46 -23.29 -11.63
CA LYS A 13 -15.91 -22.19 -10.79
C LYS A 13 -14.94 -21.88 -9.65
N THR A 14 -14.44 -22.89 -8.93
CA THR A 14 -13.49 -22.67 -7.83
C THR A 14 -12.17 -22.10 -8.34
N LEU A 15 -11.64 -22.64 -9.44
CA LEU A 15 -10.44 -22.08 -10.08
C LEU A 15 -10.66 -20.64 -10.54
N ALA A 16 -11.79 -20.31 -11.15
CA ALA A 16 -12.11 -18.94 -11.57
C ALA A 16 -12.15 -17.98 -10.37
N ILE A 17 -12.76 -18.38 -9.25
CA ILE A 17 -12.79 -17.57 -8.02
C ILE A 17 -11.38 -17.35 -7.47
N ILE A 18 -10.54 -18.39 -7.44
CA ILE A 18 -9.14 -18.29 -6.97
C ILE A 18 -8.35 -17.30 -7.85
N HIS A 19 -8.53 -17.33 -9.17
CA HIS A 19 -7.85 -16.40 -10.09
C HIS A 19 -8.32 -14.95 -9.88
N ILE A 20 -9.61 -14.72 -9.64
CA ILE A 20 -10.15 -13.38 -9.35
C ILE A 20 -9.57 -12.81 -8.05
N VAL A 21 -9.43 -13.63 -7.01
CA VAL A 21 -8.80 -13.23 -5.74
C VAL A 21 -7.32 -12.89 -5.91
N GLN A 22 -6.58 -13.64 -6.74
CA GLN A 22 -5.18 -13.36 -7.05
C GLN A 22 -4.98 -12.11 -7.92
N ALA A 23 -6.00 -11.67 -8.65
CA ALA A 23 -5.93 -10.53 -9.57
C ALA A 23 -6.04 -9.15 -8.88
N GLN A 24 -6.20 -9.09 -7.56
CA GLN A 24 -6.12 -7.83 -6.80
C GLN A 24 -4.66 -7.36 -6.68
N SER A 25 -4.05 -7.03 -7.81
CA SER A 25 -2.72 -6.42 -7.85
C SER A 25 -2.81 -4.92 -7.60
N GLN A 26 -1.79 -4.35 -6.95
CA GLN A 26 -1.66 -2.91 -6.74
C GLN A 26 -1.23 -2.14 -8.00
N GLN A 27 -1.53 -2.70 -9.18
CA GLN A 27 -1.01 -2.21 -10.45
C GLN A 27 -1.60 -0.83 -10.76
N GLY A 28 -0.73 0.15 -11.03
CA GLY A 28 -1.12 1.51 -11.36
C GLY A 28 -1.34 2.43 -10.16
N PHE A 29 -1.11 1.98 -8.92
CA PHE A 29 -1.15 2.86 -7.75
C PHE A 29 -0.05 2.55 -6.72
N ILE A 30 0.41 3.59 -6.03
CA ILE A 30 1.43 3.52 -4.98
C ILE A 30 0.88 4.15 -3.71
N THR A 31 1.04 3.47 -2.58
CA THR A 31 0.73 4.02 -1.26
C THR A 31 2.03 4.27 -0.50
N LEU A 32 2.22 5.51 -0.04
CA LEU A 32 3.40 5.92 0.69
C LEU A 32 3.05 6.13 2.17
N ASP A 33 3.81 5.49 3.04
CA ASP A 33 3.84 5.78 4.46
C ASP A 33 4.82 6.94 4.70
N CYS A 34 4.24 8.13 4.92
CA CYS A 34 4.97 9.36 5.13
C CYS A 34 5.54 9.40 6.54
N GLY A 35 6.85 9.26 6.69
CA GLY A 35 7.43 9.27 8.04
C GLY A 35 7.69 7.89 8.63
N LEU A 36 7.60 6.81 7.84
CA LEU A 36 7.95 5.48 8.32
C LEU A 36 9.40 5.50 8.89
N PRO A 37 9.62 5.05 10.14
CA PRO A 37 10.95 4.98 10.74
C PRO A 37 11.92 4.14 9.89
N THR A 38 13.19 4.54 9.82
CA THR A 38 14.19 3.87 8.96
C THR A 38 14.52 2.43 9.38
N ASN A 39 14.21 2.08 10.63
CA ASN A 39 14.36 0.74 11.18
C ASN A 39 13.15 -0.17 10.88
N ASP A 40 12.04 0.39 10.39
CA ASP A 40 10.86 -0.39 10.04
C ASP A 40 10.98 -0.97 8.62
N PRO A 41 10.46 -2.19 8.39
CA PRO A 41 10.51 -2.83 7.09
C PRO A 41 9.64 -2.10 6.07
N SER A 42 10.14 -2.00 4.83
CA SER A 42 9.41 -1.49 3.68
C SER A 42 9.83 -2.28 2.43
N PRO A 43 8.89 -2.73 1.57
CA PRO A 43 7.44 -2.54 1.71
C PRO A 43 6.81 -3.44 2.79
N TYR A 44 5.63 -3.05 3.28
CA TYR A 44 4.83 -3.86 4.22
C TYR A 44 3.35 -3.85 3.84
N LYS A 45 2.61 -4.89 4.22
CA LYS A 45 1.16 -4.98 3.98
C LYS A 45 0.43 -4.44 5.19
N GLU A 46 -0.46 -3.47 4.99
CA GLU A 46 -1.30 -2.93 6.06
C GLU A 46 -2.54 -3.81 6.22
N GLU A 47 -2.65 -4.47 7.36
CA GLU A 47 -3.65 -5.53 7.60
C GLU A 47 -5.09 -5.02 7.49
N SER A 48 -5.37 -3.80 7.95
CA SER A 48 -6.74 -3.28 7.93
C SER A 48 -7.25 -2.98 6.52
N THR A 49 -6.36 -2.64 5.58
CA THR A 49 -6.74 -2.23 4.22
C THR A 49 -6.36 -3.28 3.16
N GLY A 50 -5.46 -4.19 3.49
CA GLY A 50 -4.85 -5.14 2.58
C GLY A 50 -3.85 -4.51 1.60
N LEU A 51 -3.58 -3.19 1.71
CA LEU A 51 -2.73 -2.44 0.79
C LEU A 51 -1.24 -2.61 1.12
N GLN A 52 -0.41 -2.58 0.08
CA GLN A 52 1.05 -2.62 0.18
C GLN A 52 1.62 -1.21 0.28
N PHE A 53 2.09 -0.81 1.47
CA PHE A 53 2.71 0.49 1.72
C PHE A 53 4.22 0.45 1.52
N TYR A 54 4.75 1.55 0.99
CA TYR A 54 6.17 1.81 0.82
C TYR A 54 6.59 2.99 1.70
N SER A 55 7.78 2.96 2.27
CA SER A 55 8.38 4.12 2.94
C SER A 55 8.50 5.29 1.96
N ASP A 56 8.12 6.48 2.42
CA ASP A 56 8.30 7.72 1.66
C ASP A 56 9.77 8.12 1.47
N ALA A 57 10.66 7.58 2.30
CA ALA A 57 12.06 8.00 2.42
C ALA A 57 12.88 7.86 1.12
N THR A 58 12.51 6.96 0.22
CA THR A 58 13.19 6.79 -1.08
C THR A 58 12.71 7.77 -2.14
N PHE A 59 11.58 8.44 -1.90
CA PHE A 59 10.93 9.35 -2.85
C PHE A 59 11.15 10.82 -2.51
N ILE A 60 11.67 11.14 -1.33
CA ILE A 60 11.92 12.51 -0.85
C ILE A 60 13.31 12.65 -0.24
N LYS A 61 13.87 13.87 -0.26
CA LYS A 61 15.23 14.17 0.22
C LYS A 61 15.29 14.94 1.55
N SER A 62 14.14 15.35 2.07
CA SER A 62 14.03 16.33 3.16
C SER A 62 12.78 16.08 4.00
N GLY A 63 12.67 16.83 5.10
CA GLY A 63 11.56 16.72 6.05
C GLY A 63 11.94 15.93 7.29
N LYS A 64 11.19 16.16 8.37
CA LYS A 64 11.38 15.49 9.66
C LYS A 64 10.26 14.49 9.90
N ILE A 65 10.55 13.45 10.67
CA ILE A 65 9.56 12.46 11.09
C ILE A 65 8.91 12.95 12.38
N GLY A 66 7.58 12.91 12.41
CA GLY A 66 6.77 13.08 13.60
C GLY A 66 5.93 11.83 13.84
N SER A 67 5.53 11.63 15.09
CA SER A 67 4.63 10.55 15.49
C SER A 67 3.48 11.15 16.29
N ILE A 68 2.30 10.56 16.14
CA ILE A 68 1.16 10.92 16.99
C ILE A 68 1.39 10.47 18.43
N GLN A 69 0.53 10.93 19.34
CA GLN A 69 0.63 10.54 20.75
C GLN A 69 0.42 9.02 20.90
N PRO A 70 1.24 8.30 21.69
CA PRO A 70 1.17 6.84 21.80
C PRO A 70 -0.20 6.28 22.21
N ASN A 71 -0.94 7.01 23.05
CA ASN A 71 -2.29 6.64 23.48
C ASN A 71 -3.34 6.71 22.35
N LEU A 72 -3.06 7.43 21.27
CA LEU A 72 -3.92 7.49 20.09
C LEU A 72 -3.53 6.46 19.04
N ALA A 73 -2.28 5.97 19.06
CA ALA A 73 -1.75 5.08 18.02
C ALA A 73 -2.58 3.81 17.81
N SER A 74 -3.16 3.23 18.87
CA SER A 74 -4.02 2.05 18.78
C SER A 74 -5.34 2.29 18.04
N SER A 75 -5.76 3.54 17.85
CA SER A 75 -7.01 3.91 17.17
C SER A 75 -6.83 4.14 15.67
N TYR A 76 -5.60 4.06 15.16
CA TYR A 76 -5.27 4.35 13.77
C TYR A 76 -4.50 3.19 13.13
N ILE A 77 -4.64 3.05 11.81
CA ILE A 77 -3.81 2.12 11.03
C ILE A 77 -2.35 2.62 11.01
N LYS A 78 -1.41 1.71 10.82
CA LYS A 78 0.03 2.00 10.86
C LYS A 78 0.46 3.28 10.12
N PRO A 79 0.10 3.51 8.84
CA PRO A 79 0.56 4.69 8.09
C PRO A 79 0.02 6.04 8.59
N TYR A 80 -0.93 6.03 9.53
CA TYR A 80 -1.47 7.25 10.15
C TYR A 80 -0.86 7.55 11.52
N THR A 81 0.01 6.67 12.02
CA THR A 81 0.69 6.86 13.32
C THR A 81 1.94 7.74 13.21
N THR A 82 2.49 7.86 12.00
CA THR A 82 3.63 8.70 11.68
C THR A 82 3.31 9.68 10.56
N LEU A 83 4.07 10.76 10.49
CA LEU A 83 3.94 11.77 9.45
C LEU A 83 5.30 12.35 9.08
N ARG A 84 5.41 12.86 7.86
CA ARG A 84 6.51 13.73 7.46
C ARG A 84 6.08 15.19 7.47
N TYR A 85 6.83 16.04 8.15
CA TYR A 85 6.56 17.47 8.22
C TYR A 85 7.77 18.32 7.82
N PHE A 86 7.48 19.57 7.42
CA PHE A 86 8.45 20.49 6.83
C PHE A 86 8.40 21.84 7.56
N PRO A 87 9.14 21.99 8.68
CA PRO A 87 9.01 23.15 9.55
C PRO A 87 9.60 24.44 8.96
N ASN A 88 10.47 24.33 7.95
CA ASN A 88 11.23 25.46 7.43
C ASN A 88 10.53 26.20 6.28
N GLY A 89 9.36 25.74 5.84
CA GLY A 89 8.63 26.34 4.71
C GLY A 89 9.31 26.25 3.34
N THR A 90 10.48 25.61 3.25
CA THR A 90 11.15 25.32 1.97
C THR A 90 10.33 24.33 1.16
N ARG A 91 10.23 24.55 -0.16
CA ARG A 91 9.58 23.61 -1.08
C ARG A 91 10.24 22.23 -1.02
N ASN A 92 9.43 21.18 -0.95
CA ASN A 92 9.87 19.79 -1.00
C ASN A 92 9.21 19.10 -2.19
N CYS A 93 9.93 18.18 -2.84
CA CYS A 93 9.48 17.49 -4.02
C CYS A 93 9.59 15.97 -3.82
N TYR A 94 8.51 15.26 -4.10
CA TYR A 94 8.53 13.81 -4.27
C TYR A 94 8.93 13.46 -5.70
N SER A 95 9.83 12.48 -5.85
CA SER A 95 10.28 11.97 -7.15
C SER A 95 9.73 10.57 -7.38
N LEU A 96 8.55 10.49 -7.99
CA LEU A 96 7.87 9.24 -8.29
C LEU A 96 8.21 8.78 -9.71
N ARG A 97 8.50 7.49 -9.89
CA ARG A 97 8.66 6.89 -11.22
C ARG A 97 7.29 6.45 -11.72
N VAL A 98 6.85 7.02 -12.83
CA VAL A 98 5.60 6.65 -13.50
C VAL A 98 5.89 6.01 -14.84
N GLU A 99 5.12 4.99 -15.19
CA GLU A 99 5.09 4.51 -16.56
C GLU A 99 4.36 5.53 -17.44
N LYS A 100 4.83 5.68 -18.67
CA LYS A 100 4.28 6.65 -19.62
C LYS A 100 2.79 6.34 -19.85
N GLY A 101 1.92 7.30 -19.56
CA GLY A 101 0.46 7.16 -19.71
C GLY A 101 -0.30 6.87 -18.40
N ILE A 102 0.40 6.74 -17.27
CA ILE A 102 -0.21 6.68 -15.93
C ILE A 102 -0.13 8.07 -15.29
N GLU A 103 -1.29 8.64 -14.93
CA GLU A 103 -1.37 9.87 -14.14
C GLU A 103 -1.21 9.56 -12.65
N ILE A 104 -0.50 10.45 -11.94
CA ILE A 104 -0.52 10.50 -10.48
C ILE A 104 -1.70 11.41 -10.13
N ILE A 105 -2.81 10.80 -9.71
CA ILE A 105 -4.02 11.51 -9.27
C ILE A 105 -3.89 11.86 -7.79
#